data_AF-A0A645EYZ1-F1
#
_entry.id   AF-A0A645EYZ1-F1
#
_cell.length_a   1.000
_cell.length_b   1.000
_cell.length_c   1.000
_cell.angle_alpha   90.00
_cell.angle_beta   90.00
_cell.angle_gamma   90.00
#
_symmetry.space_group_name_H-M   'P 1'
#
loop_
_entity.id
_entity.type
_entity.pdbx_description
1 polymer ?
#
loop_
_entity_poly.entity_id
_entity_poly.type
_entity_poly.pdbx_seq_one_letter_code
_entity_poly.pdbx_strand_id
1 'polypeptide(L)'
;MKKNRPAYKITVLCDDEKIERIEDIIFTETTSIGIRKHKEERTILLRCFKEIETKYGKLKVKAVQTPLGERIYPEYESARELAEKNRVPLSAIYKQV
;
A
#
# COMPACT_ATOMS: atom_id res chain seq x y z
N MET A 1 -6.04 14.68 -22.81
CA MET A 1 -6.33 13.97 -24.09
C MET A 1 -6.49 14.99 -25.22
N LYS A 2 -6.44 14.56 -26.49
CA LYS A 2 -6.75 15.47 -27.63
C LYS A 2 -8.14 16.10 -27.47
N LYS A 3 -8.35 17.28 -28.06
CA LYS A 3 -9.63 18.01 -28.06
C LYS A 3 -10.12 18.45 -26.66
N ASN A 4 -9.20 18.88 -25.78
CA ASN A 4 -9.51 19.39 -24.43
C ASN A 4 -10.38 18.44 -23.58
N ARG A 5 -10.21 17.12 -23.77
CA ARG A 5 -10.92 16.11 -22.98
C ARG A 5 -10.08 15.81 -21.72
N PRO A 6 -10.58 16.09 -20.51
CA PRO A 6 -9.95 15.59 -19.29
C PRO A 6 -10.04 14.06 -19.28
N ALA A 7 -9.01 13.41 -18.76
CA ALA A 7 -8.94 11.96 -18.71
C ALA A 7 -8.03 11.52 -17.57
N TYR A 8 -8.16 10.25 -17.20
CA TYR A 8 -7.36 9.59 -16.18
C TYR A 8 -6.41 8.59 -16.82
N LYS A 9 -5.24 8.42 -16.22
CA LYS A 9 -4.32 7.32 -16.52
C LYS A 9 -4.44 6.29 -15.42
N ILE A 10 -4.85 5.07 -15.78
CA ILE A 10 -4.86 3.94 -14.86
C ILE A 10 -3.51 3.22 -15.02
N THR A 11 -2.88 2.90 -13.90
CA THR A 11 -1.64 2.12 -13.86
C THR A 11 -1.84 0.98 -12.85
N VAL A 12 -1.56 -0.24 -13.29
CA VAL A 12 -1.70 -1.45 -12.47
C VAL A 12 -0.32 -2.08 -12.33
N LEU A 13 0.03 -2.48 -11.10
CA LEU A 13 1.20 -3.31 -10.82
C LEU A 13 0.70 -4.73 -10.55
N CYS A 14 1.20 -5.71 -11.30
CA CYS A 14 0.87 -7.11 -11.13
C CYS A 14 2.13 -7.98 -11.34
N ASP A 15 2.07 -9.20 -10.84
CA ASP A 15 3.07 -10.23 -11.16
C ASP A 15 2.88 -10.70 -12.61
N ASP A 16 3.95 -11.20 -13.24
CA ASP A 16 3.95 -11.62 -14.66
C ASP A 16 2.84 -12.64 -14.96
N GLU A 17 2.59 -13.56 -14.03
CA GLU A 17 1.55 -14.61 -14.14
C GLU A 17 0.12 -14.06 -14.20
N LYS A 18 -0.11 -12.82 -13.78
CA LYS A 18 -1.43 -12.19 -13.73
C LYS A 18 -1.70 -11.27 -14.91
N ILE A 19 -0.73 -11.07 -15.81
CA ILE A 19 -0.83 -10.09 -16.90
C ILE A 19 -2.10 -10.30 -17.73
N GLU A 20 -2.33 -11.51 -18.24
CA GLU A 20 -3.48 -11.83 -19.10
C GLU A 20 -4.81 -11.54 -18.38
N ARG A 21 -4.95 -12.02 -17.15
CA ARG A 21 -6.14 -11.76 -16.32
C ARG A 21 -6.40 -10.27 -16.09
N ILE A 22 -5.35 -9.47 -15.89
CA ILE A 22 -5.49 -8.02 -15.68
C ILE A 22 -5.86 -7.32 -16.99
N GLU A 23 -5.32 -7.75 -18.12
CA GLU A 23 -5.70 -7.23 -19.44
C GLU A 23 -7.19 -7.47 -19.70
N ASP A 24 -7.67 -8.69 -19.46
CA ASP A 24 -9.10 -9.05 -19.62
C ASP A 24 -10.01 -8.17 -18.77
N ILE A 25 -9.67 -7.96 -17.51
CA ILE A 25 -10.43 -7.08 -16.60
C ILE A 25 -10.47 -5.65 -17.16
N ILE A 26 -9.32 -5.11 -17.62
CA ILE A 26 -9.27 -3.74 -18.12
C ILE A 26 -10.06 -3.59 -19.43
N PHE A 27 -9.96 -4.54 -20.35
CA PHE A 27 -10.71 -4.49 -21.61
C PHE A 27 -12.21 -4.72 -21.42
N THR A 28 -12.61 -5.51 -20.42
CA THR A 28 -14.01 -5.78 -20.10
C THR A 28 -14.66 -4.58 -19.39
N GLU A 29 -13.98 -4.02 -18.38
CA GLU A 29 -14.58 -3.04 -17.47
C GLU A 29 -14.29 -1.57 -17.87
N THR A 30 -13.49 -1.35 -18.91
CA THR A 30 -13.15 0.00 -19.38
C THR A 30 -13.37 0.16 -20.88
N THR A 31 -13.34 1.40 -21.36
CA THR A 31 -13.42 1.72 -22.79
C THR A 31 -12.06 1.76 -23.47
N SER A 32 -11.01 1.25 -22.81
CA SER A 32 -9.67 1.25 -23.39
C SER A 32 -9.60 0.26 -24.56
N ILE A 33 -8.99 0.70 -25.67
CA ILE A 33 -8.77 -0.14 -26.86
C ILE A 33 -7.34 -0.72 -26.93
N GLY A 34 -6.50 -0.43 -25.93
CA GLY A 34 -5.14 -0.93 -25.87
C GLY A 34 -4.50 -0.67 -24.51
N ILE A 35 -3.52 -1.50 -24.15
CA ILE A 35 -2.76 -1.42 -22.91
C ILE A 35 -1.27 -1.35 -23.26
N ARG A 36 -0.51 -0.55 -22.51
CA ARG A 36 0.96 -0.50 -22.61
C ARG A 36 1.52 -1.22 -21.39
N LYS A 37 2.44 -2.17 -21.63
CA LYS A 37 3.07 -2.98 -20.60
C LYS A 37 4.55 -2.65 -20.49
N HIS A 38 5.05 -2.57 -19.27
CA HIS A 38 6.46 -2.42 -18.94
C HIS A 38 6.79 -3.41 -17.83
N LYS A 39 7.91 -4.13 -17.98
CA LYS A 39 8.43 -4.99 -16.93
C LYS A 39 9.39 -4.17 -16.08
N GLU A 40 9.14 -4.13 -14.78
CA GLU A 40 9.93 -3.37 -13.82
C GLU A 40 10.69 -4.33 -12.90
N GLU A 41 11.94 -4.01 -12.62
CA GLU A 41 12.71 -4.67 -11.58
C GLU A 41 12.58 -3.88 -10.27
N ARG A 42 12.50 -4.59 -9.14
CA ARG A 42 12.30 -3.93 -7.84
C ARG A 42 13.17 -4.58 -6.77
N THR A 43 14.05 -3.78 -6.19
CA THR A 43 14.74 -4.12 -4.93
C THR A 43 13.84 -3.78 -3.75
N ILE A 44 13.70 -4.72 -2.81
CA ILE A 44 12.80 -4.58 -1.66
C ILE A 44 13.59 -4.84 -0.38
N LEU A 45 13.39 -3.98 0.62
CA LEU A 45 13.93 -4.21 1.96
C LEU A 45 13.20 -5.36 2.67
N LEU A 46 13.95 -6.19 3.40
CA LEU A 46 13.35 -7.24 4.23
C LEU A 46 12.43 -6.60 5.28
N ARG A 47 11.24 -7.17 5.45
CA ARG A 47 10.26 -6.66 6.38
C ARG A 47 9.38 -7.77 6.94
N CYS A 48 9.00 -7.63 8.21
CA CYS A 48 8.05 -8.50 8.87
C CYS A 48 7.05 -7.69 9.68
N PHE A 49 5.97 -8.34 10.12
CA PHE A 49 5.05 -7.76 11.09
C PHE A 49 5.49 -8.13 12.50
N LYS A 50 5.42 -7.15 13.42
CA LYS A 50 5.65 -7.31 14.85
C LYS A 50 4.51 -6.66 15.62
N GLU A 51 4.34 -7.03 16.88
CA GLU A 51 3.45 -6.33 17.81
C GLU A 51 4.31 -5.57 18.83
N ILE A 52 3.95 -4.32 19.10
CA ILE A 52 4.55 -3.50 20.15
C ILE A 52 3.48 -3.08 21.16
N GLU A 53 3.89 -2.86 22.41
CA GLU A 53 3.03 -2.25 23.41
C GLU A 53 3.11 -0.73 23.33
N THR A 54 1.95 -0.08 23.31
CA THR A 54 1.82 1.38 23.37
C THR A 54 0.93 1.75 24.54
N LYS A 55 0.89 3.03 24.92
CA LYS A 55 -0.05 3.50 25.95
C LYS A 55 -1.54 3.28 25.60
N TYR A 56 -1.85 2.99 24.33
CA TYR A 56 -3.20 2.75 23.84
C TYR A 56 -3.52 1.25 23.71
N GLY A 57 -2.54 0.38 23.95
CA GLY A 57 -2.62 -1.07 23.78
C GLY A 57 -1.61 -1.62 22.76
N LYS A 58 -1.80 -2.88 22.37
CA LYS A 58 -0.96 -3.55 21.37
C LYS A 58 -1.19 -2.96 19.99
N LEU A 59 -0.11 -2.61 19.31
CA LEU A 59 -0.12 -2.08 17.95
C LEU A 59 0.71 -3.00 17.04
N LYS A 60 0.11 -3.44 15.93
CA LYS A 60 0.88 -4.11 14.86
C LYS A 60 1.71 -3.09 14.10
N VAL A 61 2.97 -3.40 13.88
CA VAL A 61 3.91 -2.58 13.11
C VAL A 61 4.59 -3.41 12.04
N LYS A 62 4.94 -2.75 10.94
CA LYS A 62 5.81 -3.27 9.90
C LYS A 62 7.24 -2.89 10.24
N ALA A 63 8.02 -3.87 10.67
CA ALA A 63 9.44 -3.73 10.92
C ALA A 63 10.20 -3.94 9.61
N VAL A 64 10.92 -2.91 9.16
CA VAL A 64 11.69 -2.89 7.92
C VAL A 64 13.17 -2.82 8.26
N GLN A 65 13.94 -3.78 7.77
CA GLN A 65 15.39 -3.78 7.95
C GLN A 65 16.03 -2.83 6.93
N THR A 66 16.78 -1.85 7.43
CA THR A 66 17.54 -0.89 6.61
C THR A 66 19.03 -1.02 6.89
N PRO A 67 19.92 -0.48 6.03
CA PRO A 67 21.36 -0.45 6.30
C PRO A 67 21.76 0.28 7.59
N LEU A 68 20.89 1.17 8.10
CA LEU A 68 21.12 1.95 9.32
C LEU A 68 20.45 1.33 10.55
N GLY A 69 19.81 0.16 10.40
CA GLY A 69 19.05 -0.50 11.46
C GLY A 69 17.57 -0.70 11.11
N GLU A 70 16.82 -1.22 12.08
CA GLU A 70 15.39 -1.47 11.93
C GLU A 70 14.58 -0.16 12.01
N ARG A 71 13.69 0.06 11.05
CA ARG A 71 12.67 1.12 11.10
C ARG A 71 11.29 0.48 11.18
N ILE A 72 10.47 0.97 12.10
CA ILE A 72 9.11 0.49 12.32
C ILE A 72 8.08 1.48 11.78
N TYR A 73 7.00 0.96 11.22
CA TYR A 73 5.88 1.73 10.70
C TYR A 73 4.58 1.16 11.26
N PRO A 74 3.65 1.96 11.81
CA PRO A 74 2.33 1.49 12.20
C PRO A 74 1.62 0.76 11.05
N GLU A 75 1.03 -0.39 11.34
CA GLU A 75 0.06 -1.01 10.44
C GLU A 75 -1.26 -0.23 10.55
N TYR A 76 -1.79 0.22 9.41
CA TYR A 76 -2.86 1.22 9.39
C TYR A 76 -4.16 0.70 10.00
N GLU A 77 -4.58 -0.53 9.66
CA GLU A 77 -5.84 -1.07 10.17
C GLU A 77 -5.77 -1.24 11.70
N SER A 78 -4.66 -1.81 12.20
CA SER A 78 -4.39 -1.92 13.63
C SER A 78 -4.35 -0.54 14.32
N ALA A 79 -3.73 0.45 13.69
CA ALA A 79 -3.68 1.81 14.22
C ALA A 79 -5.06 2.48 14.23
N ARG A 80 -5.89 2.27 13.18
CA ARG A 80 -7.26 2.79 13.08
C ARG A 80 -8.14 2.20 14.18
N GLU A 81 -8.14 0.88 14.31
CA GLU A 81 -8.91 0.17 15.34
C GLU A 81 -8.52 0.63 16.75
N LEU A 82 -7.22 0.80 17.00
CA LEU A 82 -6.73 1.27 18.29
C LEU A 82 -7.11 2.73 18.57
N ALA A 83 -7.06 3.59 17.55
CA ALA A 83 -7.48 4.98 17.64
C ALA A 83 -8.98 5.10 17.96
N GLU A 84 -9.83 4.37 17.23
CA GLU A 84 -11.28 4.34 17.44
C GLU A 84 -11.64 3.82 18.83
N LYS A 85 -11.03 2.70 19.26
CA LYS A 85 -11.24 2.10 20.59
C LYS A 85 -10.89 3.06 21.72
N ASN A 86 -9.80 3.81 21.57
CA ASN A 86 -9.33 4.75 22.58
C ASN A 86 -9.88 6.18 22.39
N ARG A 87 -10.69 6.41 21.36
CA ARG A 87 -11.26 7.72 20.99
C ARG A 87 -10.20 8.83 20.87
N VAL A 88 -9.07 8.51 20.24
CA VAL A 88 -7.99 9.46 19.97
C VAL A 88 -7.78 9.63 18.47
N PRO A 89 -7.22 10.77 18.01
CA PRO A 89 -6.83 10.91 16.61
C PRO A 89 -5.82 9.84 16.19
N LEU A 90 -5.91 9.34 14.95
CA LEU A 90 -4.95 8.37 14.40
C LEU A 90 -3.49 8.84 14.54
N SER A 91 -3.26 10.13 14.39
CA SER A 91 -1.93 10.75 14.55
C SER A 91 -1.34 10.56 15.96
N ALA A 92 -2.17 10.40 16.99
CA ALA A 92 -1.70 10.09 18.35
C ALA A 92 -1.16 8.66 18.45
N ILE A 93 -1.76 7.70 17.74
CA ILE A 93 -1.26 6.31 17.64
C ILE A 93 0.07 6.29 16.87
N TYR A 94 0.14 6.99 15.73
CA TYR A 94 1.35 7.05 14.90
C TYR A 94 2.56 7.64 15.66
N LYS A 95 2.33 8.58 16.58
CA LYS A 95 3.38 9.19 17.42
C LYS A 95 3.93 8.25 18.51
N GLN A 96 3.41 7.03 18.66
CA GLN A 96 3.94 6.03 19.59
C GLN A 96 5.10 5.22 19.00
N VAL A 97 5.48 5.49 17.76
CA VAL A 97 6.35 4.67 16.93
C VAL A 97 7.42 5.53 16.28
#